data_AF-A0A1H0RWD2-F1
#
_entry.id   AF-A0A1H0RWD2-F1
#
_cell.length_a   1.000
_cell.length_b   1.000
_cell.length_c   1.000
_cell.angle_alpha   90.00
_cell.angle_beta   90.00
_cell.angle_gamma   90.00
#
_symmetry.space_group_name_H-M   'P 1'
#
loop_
_entity.id
_entity.type
_entity.pdbx_description
1 polymer ?
#
loop_
_entity_poly.entity_id
_entity_poly.type
_entity_poly.pdbx_seq_one_letter_code
_entity_poly.pdbx_strand_id
1 'polypeptide(L)'
;MKRSKFLAAASLAAAVLTSMLAVAAPAQAASRDGVCNDGEFCYYYNSDEAGSISDFTGSIDDYGTTQPSCYDFKGAGNGKGLCVKNNAASVWNRSSKTVRVYFNSGYAGTYQSIAAGAKANLNATLKNNNASHKFGPFSSASCSIAGTGDPKTCAEAVTWAKNHVHSGYQDGYYNLCDHLVGLAYGFAHSGSTTALAHWNAIPSSFKHAGSTDVPAGGLAFFGEGSGHVMISIGGGKFISNDIHGNGSYTETTIAEIKSSWGKPYLGWAQPWFQANH
;
A
#
# COMPACT_ATOMS: atom_id res chain seq x y z
N MET A 1 -45.91 -41.62 -65.07
CA MET A 1 -47.17 -40.83 -64.96
C MET A 1 -47.46 -40.53 -63.50
N LYS A 2 -47.66 -39.23 -63.18
CA LYS A 2 -48.41 -38.64 -62.05
C LYS A 2 -48.12 -39.06 -60.58
N ARG A 3 -47.70 -38.03 -59.82
CA ARG A 3 -48.22 -37.52 -58.51
C ARG A 3 -48.20 -38.47 -57.30
N SER A 4 -47.89 -38.10 -56.07
CA SER A 4 -47.47 -36.88 -55.35
C SER A 4 -47.51 -37.25 -53.85
N LYS A 5 -46.72 -36.58 -52.99
CA LYS A 5 -47.11 -36.04 -51.65
C LYS A 5 -46.06 -36.18 -50.54
N PHE A 6 -45.57 -35.01 -50.12
CA PHE A 6 -45.34 -34.48 -48.77
C PHE A 6 -44.44 -35.21 -47.74
N LEU A 7 -43.51 -34.42 -47.16
CA LEU A 7 -43.31 -34.07 -45.73
C LEU A 7 -41.82 -33.66 -45.55
N ALA A 8 -41.47 -32.38 -45.44
CA ALA A 8 -41.48 -31.49 -44.26
C ALA A 8 -40.24 -31.59 -43.35
N ALA A 9 -39.46 -30.48 -43.32
CA ALA A 9 -38.60 -29.93 -42.24
C ALA A 9 -37.41 -30.78 -41.73
N ALA A 10 -36.28 -30.24 -41.24
CA ALA A 10 -36.01 -28.93 -40.65
C ALA A 10 -34.54 -28.51 -40.84
N SER A 11 -34.32 -27.24 -41.11
CA SER A 11 -33.03 -26.54 -41.13
C SER A 11 -32.57 -26.19 -39.71
N LEU A 12 -31.43 -26.72 -39.29
CA LEU A 12 -30.72 -26.29 -38.08
C LEU A 12 -29.75 -25.14 -38.45
N ALA A 13 -30.17 -23.91 -38.19
CA ALA A 13 -29.30 -22.75 -38.17
C ALA A 13 -28.58 -22.69 -36.82
N ALA A 14 -27.25 -22.84 -36.83
CA ALA A 14 -26.42 -22.65 -35.63
C ALA A 14 -26.23 -21.15 -35.37
N ALA A 15 -26.84 -20.64 -34.31
CA ALA A 15 -26.59 -19.30 -33.81
C ALA A 15 -25.27 -19.27 -33.03
N VAL A 16 -24.27 -18.54 -33.52
CA VAL A 16 -23.03 -18.25 -32.80
C VAL A 16 -23.33 -17.16 -31.77
N LEU A 17 -23.46 -17.56 -30.49
CA LEU A 17 -23.53 -16.65 -29.36
C LEU A 17 -22.10 -16.17 -29.01
N THR A 18 -21.72 -15.01 -29.52
CA THR A 18 -20.54 -14.28 -29.03
C THR A 18 -20.86 -13.68 -27.66
N SER A 19 -20.43 -14.35 -26.60
CA SER A 19 -20.45 -13.82 -25.25
C SER A 19 -19.47 -12.65 -25.13
N MET A 20 -20.01 -11.42 -25.21
CA MET A 20 -19.27 -10.21 -24.87
C MET A 20 -19.00 -10.21 -23.36
N LEU A 21 -17.74 -10.44 -22.97
CA LEU A 21 -17.26 -10.15 -21.63
C LEU A 21 -17.26 -8.63 -21.45
N ALA A 22 -18.29 -8.11 -20.78
CA ALA A 22 -18.29 -6.73 -20.30
C ALA A 22 -17.25 -6.62 -19.17
N VAL A 23 -16.06 -6.14 -19.49
CA VAL A 23 -15.10 -5.70 -18.49
C VAL A 23 -15.66 -4.38 -17.93
N ALA A 24 -16.18 -4.40 -16.72
CA ALA A 24 -16.59 -3.17 -16.04
C ALA A 24 -15.33 -2.32 -15.81
N ALA A 25 -15.19 -1.22 -16.55
CA ALA A 25 -14.26 -0.16 -16.18
C ALA A 25 -14.66 0.36 -14.79
N PRO A 26 -13.73 0.67 -13.88
CA PRO A 26 -14.09 1.25 -12.60
C PRO A 26 -14.80 2.58 -12.85
N ALA A 27 -16.05 2.66 -12.41
CA ALA A 27 -16.82 3.89 -12.43
C ALA A 27 -16.28 4.82 -11.34
N GLN A 28 -15.28 5.65 -11.66
CA GLN A 28 -14.91 6.89 -10.96
C GLN A 28 -14.24 7.87 -11.93
N ALA A 29 -14.97 8.22 -12.99
CA ALA A 29 -14.72 9.48 -13.66
C ALA A 29 -15.40 10.57 -12.82
N ALA A 30 -14.63 11.25 -11.97
CA ALA A 30 -14.77 12.71 -11.94
C ALA A 30 -14.76 13.21 -13.39
N SER A 31 -15.25 14.42 -13.65
CA SER A 31 -15.29 14.92 -15.03
C SER A 31 -13.94 14.83 -15.75
N ARG A 32 -12.82 14.65 -15.02
CA ARG A 32 -11.47 14.41 -15.56
C ARG A 32 -11.18 15.50 -16.58
N ASP A 33 -11.64 16.70 -16.22
CA ASP A 33 -11.84 17.85 -17.10
C ASP A 33 -10.61 18.75 -17.14
N GLY A 34 -9.60 18.45 -16.31
CA GLY A 34 -8.38 19.23 -16.22
C GLY A 34 -8.55 20.54 -15.46
N VAL A 35 -9.62 20.67 -14.67
CA VAL A 35 -9.87 21.75 -13.71
C VAL A 35 -9.88 21.14 -12.32
N CYS A 36 -9.39 21.87 -11.32
CA CYS A 36 -9.46 21.41 -9.93
C CYS A 36 -10.71 21.98 -9.25
N ASN A 37 -11.81 21.24 -9.35
CA ASN A 37 -13.12 21.60 -8.82
C ASN A 37 -13.24 21.31 -7.32
N ASP A 38 -14.33 21.77 -6.72
CA ASP A 38 -14.67 21.42 -5.35
C ASP A 38 -14.94 19.91 -5.22
N GLY A 39 -14.42 19.28 -4.16
CA GLY A 39 -14.55 17.84 -3.95
C GLY A 39 -13.44 16.98 -4.56
N GLU A 40 -12.54 17.56 -5.37
CA GLU A 40 -11.50 16.81 -6.09
C GLU A 40 -10.13 16.80 -5.38
N PHE A 41 -9.34 15.78 -5.70
CA PHE A 41 -7.91 15.75 -5.45
C PHE A 41 -7.17 15.86 -6.79
N CYS A 42 -6.31 16.87 -6.90
CA CYS A 42 -5.73 17.26 -8.17
C CYS A 42 -4.22 17.15 -8.14
N TYR A 43 -3.65 16.52 -9.15
CA TYR A 43 -2.22 16.48 -9.42
C TYR A 43 -1.82 17.55 -10.42
N TYR A 44 -0.62 18.09 -10.22
CA TYR A 44 0.02 19.06 -11.10
C TYR A 44 1.38 18.54 -11.55
N TYR A 45 1.67 18.73 -12.84
CA TYR A 45 2.92 18.26 -13.44
C TYR A 45 4.16 18.95 -12.86
N ASN A 46 4.06 20.24 -12.49
CA ASN A 46 5.16 20.99 -11.89
C ASN A 46 4.90 21.31 -10.42
N SER A 47 5.93 21.82 -9.75
CA SER A 47 5.82 22.35 -8.39
C SER A 47 4.89 23.57 -8.32
N ASP A 48 4.43 23.89 -7.11
CA ASP A 48 3.65 25.09 -6.80
C ASP A 48 2.33 25.18 -7.61
N GLU A 49 1.68 24.01 -7.77
CA GLU A 49 0.44 23.83 -8.51
C GLU A 49 0.47 24.37 -9.95
N ALA A 50 1.64 24.25 -10.61
CA ALA A 50 1.84 24.70 -11.98
C ALA A 50 1.81 23.55 -13.00
N GLY A 51 1.62 23.90 -14.28
CA GLY A 51 1.55 22.95 -15.38
C GLY A 51 0.17 22.31 -15.55
N SER A 52 0.13 21.22 -16.31
CA SER A 52 -1.11 20.50 -16.60
C SER A 52 -1.64 19.76 -15.36
N ILE A 53 -2.96 19.58 -15.32
CA ILE A 53 -3.72 19.11 -14.15
C ILE A 53 -4.35 17.75 -14.43
N SER A 54 -4.41 16.89 -13.42
CA SER A 54 -5.15 15.64 -13.40
C SER A 54 -6.02 15.59 -12.15
N ASP A 55 -7.34 15.54 -12.30
CA ASP A 55 -8.35 15.62 -11.23
C ASP A 55 -9.02 14.28 -10.94
N PHE A 56 -9.37 14.04 -9.68
CA PHE A 56 -9.93 12.77 -9.18
C PHE A 56 -10.90 12.99 -8.02
N THR A 57 -12.03 12.27 -8.00
CA THR A 57 -13.01 12.27 -6.89
C THR A 57 -12.91 11.04 -5.99
N GLY A 58 -12.08 10.06 -6.37
CA GLY A 58 -12.02 8.75 -5.72
C GLY A 58 -10.60 8.21 -5.65
N SER A 59 -10.41 7.18 -4.83
CA SER A 59 -9.11 6.55 -4.66
C SER A 59 -8.71 5.76 -5.91
N ILE A 60 -7.45 5.89 -6.33
CA ILE A 60 -6.90 5.17 -7.48
C ILE A 60 -5.69 4.36 -7.03
N ASP A 61 -5.80 3.03 -7.09
CA ASP A 61 -4.77 2.10 -6.64
C ASP A 61 -3.63 1.91 -7.66
N ASP A 62 -3.87 2.15 -8.95
CA ASP A 62 -2.80 2.24 -9.93
C ASP A 62 -3.10 3.30 -11.01
N TYR A 63 -2.18 4.24 -11.19
CA TYR A 63 -2.29 5.24 -12.26
C TYR A 63 -2.08 4.67 -13.66
N GLY A 64 -1.53 3.46 -13.78
CA GLY A 64 -1.07 2.93 -15.06
C GLY A 64 0.20 3.63 -15.55
N THR A 65 0.93 2.99 -16.46
CA THR A 65 2.26 3.44 -16.90
C THR A 65 2.28 3.97 -18.33
N THR A 66 1.32 3.58 -19.17
CA THR A 66 1.33 3.88 -20.61
C THR A 66 -0.05 4.27 -21.13
N GLN A 67 -0.07 5.14 -22.14
CA GLN A 67 -1.27 5.46 -22.91
C GLN A 67 -1.72 4.24 -23.74
N PRO A 68 -3.03 4.06 -23.99
CA PRO A 68 -4.13 4.94 -23.60
C PRO A 68 -4.73 4.63 -22.22
N SER A 69 -4.15 3.69 -21.46
CA SER A 69 -4.77 3.18 -20.23
C SER A 69 -4.35 3.91 -18.96
N CYS A 70 -3.27 4.67 -18.99
CA CYS A 70 -2.85 5.46 -17.83
C CYS A 70 -3.76 6.67 -17.60
N TYR A 71 -3.87 7.07 -16.34
CA TYR A 71 -4.39 8.37 -16.00
C TYR A 71 -3.36 9.43 -16.39
N ASP A 72 -3.77 10.43 -17.15
CA ASP A 72 -2.91 11.46 -17.73
C ASP A 72 -3.22 12.85 -17.19
N PHE A 73 -2.36 13.82 -17.46
CA PHE A 73 -2.70 15.23 -17.21
C PHE A 73 -3.56 15.78 -18.35
N LYS A 74 -4.74 16.30 -18.02
CA LYS A 74 -5.79 16.75 -18.96
C LYS A 74 -5.77 18.24 -19.22
N GLY A 75 -5.43 19.03 -18.19
CA GLY A 75 -5.41 20.49 -18.25
C GLY A 75 -4.45 21.05 -19.30
N ALA A 76 -4.58 22.32 -19.64
CA ALA A 76 -3.61 22.99 -20.51
C ALA A 76 -2.24 23.13 -19.82
N GLY A 77 -1.17 23.28 -20.61
CA GLY A 77 0.18 23.56 -20.11
C GLY A 77 1.13 22.35 -20.13
N ASN A 78 2.33 22.57 -19.57
CA ASN A 78 3.40 21.57 -19.54
C ASN A 78 2.94 20.27 -18.87
N GLY A 79 3.22 19.14 -19.52
CA GLY A 79 2.85 17.81 -19.03
C GLY A 79 1.53 17.25 -19.57
N LYS A 80 0.76 18.02 -20.35
CA LYS A 80 -0.51 17.55 -20.93
C LYS A 80 -0.33 16.25 -21.73
N GLY A 81 -1.18 15.27 -21.46
CA GLY A 81 -1.18 13.95 -22.10
C GLY A 81 -0.14 12.96 -21.56
N LEU A 82 0.78 13.40 -20.69
CA LEU A 82 1.69 12.47 -20.01
C LEU A 82 0.94 11.75 -18.88
N CYS A 83 1.32 10.50 -18.63
CA CYS A 83 0.79 9.72 -17.51
C CYS A 83 1.15 10.38 -16.17
N VAL A 84 0.22 10.39 -15.21
CA VAL A 84 0.41 10.93 -13.85
C VAL A 84 1.46 10.16 -13.07
N LYS A 85 1.56 8.84 -13.30
CA LYS A 85 2.53 7.97 -12.64
C LYS A 85 3.94 8.50 -12.85
N ASN A 86 4.66 8.70 -11.74
CA ASN A 86 6.03 9.18 -11.71
C ASN A 86 6.28 10.55 -12.39
N ASN A 87 5.24 11.36 -12.58
CA ASN A 87 5.37 12.66 -13.25
C ASN A 87 4.69 13.81 -12.48
N ALA A 88 4.08 13.56 -11.33
CA ALA A 88 3.46 14.63 -10.56
C ALA A 88 4.45 15.26 -9.57
N ALA A 89 4.39 16.58 -9.44
CA ALA A 89 5.29 17.34 -8.57
C ALA A 89 4.56 18.08 -7.44
N SER A 90 3.31 18.44 -7.62
CA SER A 90 2.49 19.07 -6.56
C SER A 90 1.03 18.65 -6.67
N VAL A 91 0.26 18.99 -5.63
CA VAL A 91 -1.13 18.58 -5.48
C VAL A 91 -1.97 19.68 -4.82
N TRP A 92 -3.26 19.68 -5.15
CA TRP A 92 -4.27 20.41 -4.39
C TRP A 92 -5.40 19.46 -3.99
N ASN A 93 -5.63 19.35 -2.68
CA ASN A 93 -6.75 18.61 -2.13
C ASN A 93 -7.93 19.56 -1.90
N ARG A 94 -8.84 19.64 -2.86
CA ARG A 94 -10.11 20.37 -2.72
C ARG A 94 -11.25 19.49 -2.20
N SER A 95 -10.96 18.27 -1.77
CA SER A 95 -11.91 17.40 -1.10
C SER A 95 -12.03 17.73 0.39
N SER A 96 -13.07 17.16 1.02
CA SER A 96 -13.29 17.23 2.47
C SER A 96 -12.50 16.20 3.29
N LYS A 97 -11.68 15.37 2.65
CA LYS A 97 -10.96 14.25 3.29
C LYS A 97 -9.46 14.46 3.20
N THR A 98 -8.71 13.92 4.15
CA THR A 98 -7.26 13.72 3.93
C THR A 98 -7.07 12.73 2.78
N VAL A 99 -6.12 13.04 1.89
CA VAL A 99 -5.69 12.13 0.80
C VAL A 99 -4.24 11.76 1.05
N ARG A 100 -3.91 10.47 0.93
CA ARG A 100 -2.53 9.99 0.95
C ARG A 100 -2.07 9.71 -0.47
N VAL A 101 -0.94 10.29 -0.84
CA VAL A 101 -0.21 9.99 -2.09
C VAL A 101 0.87 8.98 -1.77
N TYR A 102 0.94 7.89 -2.53
CA TYR A 102 1.84 6.78 -2.29
C TYR A 102 2.87 6.63 -3.41
N PHE A 103 4.06 6.17 -3.02
CA PHE A 103 5.16 5.90 -3.93
C PHE A 103 4.83 4.73 -4.89
N ASN A 104 4.23 3.66 -4.38
CA ASN A 104 3.90 2.47 -5.16
C ASN A 104 2.39 2.37 -5.47
N SER A 105 2.06 1.59 -6.50
CA SER A 105 0.70 1.13 -6.76
C SER A 105 0.19 0.25 -5.60
N GLY A 106 -1.12 0.10 -5.49
CA GLY A 106 -1.78 -0.66 -4.42
C GLY A 106 -1.74 0.03 -3.05
N TYR A 107 -1.66 1.36 -3.00
CA TYR A 107 -1.57 2.16 -1.77
C TYR A 107 -0.39 1.76 -0.87
N ALA A 108 0.77 1.55 -1.47
CA ALA A 108 1.90 0.94 -0.80
C ALA A 108 3.17 1.82 -0.80
N GLY A 109 4.08 1.50 0.10
CA GLY A 109 5.34 2.22 0.30
C GLY A 109 5.19 3.51 1.09
N THR A 110 6.19 4.38 0.97
CA THR A 110 6.19 5.72 1.59
C THR A 110 5.01 6.52 1.07
N TYR A 111 4.40 7.33 1.94
CA TYR A 111 3.31 8.22 1.58
C TYR A 111 3.45 9.61 2.16
N GLN A 112 2.71 10.56 1.59
CA GLN A 112 2.50 11.90 2.12
C GLN A 112 1.00 12.11 2.28
N SER A 113 0.59 12.54 3.48
CA SER A 113 -0.79 12.90 3.76
C SER A 113 -1.01 14.37 3.45
N ILE A 114 -2.05 14.66 2.66
CA ILE A 114 -2.44 16.00 2.25
C ILE A 114 -3.78 16.28 2.92
N ALA A 115 -3.79 17.25 3.84
CA ALA A 115 -5.00 17.62 4.57
C ALA A 115 -6.09 18.15 3.61
N ALA A 116 -7.35 18.08 4.05
CA ALA A 116 -8.46 18.69 3.32
C ALA A 116 -8.20 20.19 3.10
N GLY A 117 -8.45 20.69 1.89
CA GLY A 117 -8.19 22.07 1.47
C GLY A 117 -6.74 22.41 1.17
N ALA A 118 -5.77 21.54 1.50
CA ALA A 118 -4.35 21.88 1.42
C ALA A 118 -3.79 21.81 -0.01
N LYS A 119 -2.88 22.74 -0.30
CA LYS A 119 -1.95 22.71 -1.42
C LYS A 119 -0.58 22.27 -0.93
N ALA A 120 0.14 21.49 -1.73
CA ALA A 120 1.46 21.03 -1.34
C ALA A 120 2.30 20.59 -2.54
N ASN A 121 3.58 20.95 -2.51
CA ASN A 121 4.60 20.21 -3.22
C ASN A 121 4.71 18.79 -2.66
N LEU A 122 4.82 17.80 -3.54
CA LEU A 122 5.18 16.45 -3.12
C LEU A 122 6.61 16.47 -2.58
N ASN A 123 6.83 15.75 -1.48
CA ASN A 123 8.15 15.67 -0.86
C ASN A 123 9.17 15.01 -1.81
N ALA A 124 10.46 15.10 -1.47
CA ALA A 124 11.55 14.62 -2.33
C ALA A 124 11.43 13.12 -2.70
N THR A 125 10.80 12.31 -1.86
CA THR A 125 10.56 10.89 -2.13
C THR A 125 9.44 10.67 -3.14
N LEU A 126 8.39 11.49 -3.14
CA LEU A 126 7.19 11.26 -3.95
C LEU A 126 7.10 12.12 -5.21
N LYS A 127 7.78 13.26 -5.26
CA LYS A 127 7.86 14.07 -6.46
C LYS A 127 8.43 13.23 -7.59
N ASN A 128 7.68 13.13 -8.69
CA ASN A 128 8.00 12.32 -9.86
C ASN A 128 8.18 10.81 -9.55
N ASN A 129 7.60 10.33 -8.46
CA ASN A 129 7.66 8.91 -8.06
C ASN A 129 6.33 8.44 -7.43
N ASN A 130 5.22 9.11 -7.73
CA ASN A 130 3.89 8.77 -7.23
C ASN A 130 3.21 7.73 -8.13
N ALA A 131 2.52 6.76 -7.54
CA ALA A 131 1.87 5.68 -8.29
C ALA A 131 0.43 5.36 -7.88
N SER A 132 -0.01 5.80 -6.70
CA SER A 132 -1.41 5.66 -6.25
C SER A 132 -1.80 6.72 -5.23
N HIS A 133 -3.11 6.91 -5.01
CA HIS A 133 -3.63 7.72 -3.92
C HIS A 133 -4.90 7.17 -3.34
N LYS A 134 -5.06 7.36 -2.04
CA LYS A 134 -6.24 6.91 -1.30
C LYS A 134 -6.89 8.10 -0.60
N PHE A 135 -8.21 8.18 -0.68
CA PHE A 135 -9.00 9.07 0.15
C PHE A 135 -9.26 8.40 1.50
N GLY A 136 -9.25 9.18 2.56
CA GLY A 136 -9.60 8.69 3.89
C GLY A 136 -11.05 8.16 4.02
N PRO A 137 -11.40 7.62 5.19
CA PRO A 137 -10.63 7.70 6.44
C PRO A 137 -9.39 6.80 6.45
N PHE A 138 -8.36 7.24 7.16
CA PHE A 138 -7.22 6.39 7.51
C PHE A 138 -7.33 6.01 8.97
N SER A 139 -6.83 4.83 9.35
CA SER A 139 -6.76 4.45 10.75
C SER A 139 -5.99 5.52 11.54
N SER A 140 -6.65 6.10 12.55
CA SER A 140 -6.00 6.93 13.57
C SER A 140 -5.37 6.09 14.68
N ALA A 141 -5.35 4.75 14.53
CA ALA A 141 -4.76 3.86 15.52
C ALA A 141 -3.31 4.25 15.73
N SER A 142 -2.99 4.68 16.93
CA SER A 142 -1.63 4.79 17.41
C SER A 142 -1.16 3.42 17.90
N CYS A 143 0.15 3.21 17.88
CA CYS A 143 0.72 2.10 18.63
C CYS A 143 0.48 2.31 20.13
N SER A 144 0.17 1.23 20.84
CA SER A 144 -0.10 1.22 22.28
C SER A 144 0.40 -0.08 22.88
N ILE A 145 1.04 0.02 24.05
CA ILE A 145 1.45 -1.12 24.88
C ILE A 145 0.42 -1.44 25.98
N ALA A 146 -0.76 -0.80 25.91
CA ALA A 146 -1.79 -0.97 26.92
C ALA A 146 -2.33 -2.41 26.88
N GLY A 147 -2.15 -3.14 27.98
CA GLY A 147 -2.63 -4.52 28.12
C GLY A 147 -1.73 -5.58 27.47
N THR A 148 -0.55 -5.22 26.99
CA THR A 148 0.41 -6.15 26.36
C THR A 148 1.61 -6.45 27.26
N GLY A 149 1.84 -5.65 28.30
CA GLY A 149 2.89 -5.90 29.30
C GLY A 149 4.31 -5.67 28.80
N ASP A 150 4.49 -4.85 27.75
CA ASP A 150 5.80 -4.58 27.14
C ASP A 150 6.71 -3.73 28.05
N PRO A 151 8.02 -4.08 28.16
CA PRO A 151 9.00 -3.29 28.91
C PRO A 151 9.28 -1.90 28.32
N LYS A 152 9.19 -1.75 27.00
CA LYS A 152 9.45 -0.49 26.29
C LYS A 152 8.20 0.00 25.57
N THR A 153 8.06 1.32 25.50
CA THR A 153 7.04 1.97 24.69
C THR A 153 7.29 1.80 23.20
N CYS A 154 6.24 2.02 22.40
CA CYS A 154 6.34 2.04 20.93
C CYS A 154 7.41 3.01 20.42
N ALA A 155 7.55 4.19 21.05
CA ALA A 155 8.54 5.19 20.65
C ALA A 155 9.99 4.75 20.97
N GLU A 156 10.19 4.10 22.11
CA GLU A 156 11.49 3.52 22.48
C GLU A 156 11.87 2.36 21.56
N ALA A 157 10.91 1.49 21.20
CA ALA A 157 11.14 0.41 20.26
C ALA A 157 11.50 0.92 18.85
N VAL A 158 10.82 1.97 18.37
CA VAL A 158 11.18 2.66 17.12
C VAL A 158 12.58 3.25 17.19
N THR A 159 12.94 3.88 18.31
CA THR A 159 14.27 4.46 18.51
C THR A 159 15.34 3.36 18.51
N TRP A 160 15.08 2.25 19.19
CA TRP A 160 15.96 1.09 19.17
C TRP A 160 16.16 0.58 17.75
N ALA A 161 15.07 0.35 17.00
CA ALA A 161 15.15 -0.19 15.65
C ALA A 161 15.98 0.71 14.71
N LYS A 162 15.79 2.04 14.78
CA LYS A 162 16.58 3.00 14.00
C LYS A 162 18.07 2.99 14.36
N ASN A 163 18.40 2.86 15.63
CA ASN A 163 19.79 2.85 16.11
C ASN A 163 20.56 1.55 15.79
N HIS A 164 19.85 0.50 15.37
CA HIS A 164 20.44 -0.79 15.02
C HIS A 164 20.54 -1.00 13.51
N VAL A 165 20.25 0.01 12.69
CA VAL A 165 20.30 -0.12 11.22
C VAL A 165 21.74 -0.37 10.76
N HIS A 166 21.94 -1.40 9.94
CA HIS A 166 23.19 -1.70 9.26
C HIS A 166 22.97 -2.54 7.99
N SER A 167 23.90 -2.46 7.05
CA SER A 167 23.82 -3.20 5.78
C SER A 167 24.66 -4.47 5.72
N GLY A 168 25.64 -4.64 6.61
CA GLY A 168 26.51 -5.81 6.65
C GLY A 168 25.86 -7.04 7.31
N TYR A 169 26.41 -8.23 7.04
CA TYR A 169 26.01 -9.45 7.74
C TYR A 169 26.28 -9.34 9.24
N GLN A 170 25.26 -9.64 10.05
CA GLN A 170 25.42 -9.91 11.46
C GLN A 170 24.66 -11.19 11.82
N ASP A 171 25.35 -12.11 12.49
CA ASP A 171 24.81 -13.41 12.87
C ASP A 171 23.55 -13.29 13.75
N GLY A 172 23.57 -12.34 14.69
CA GLY A 172 22.44 -12.03 15.57
C GLY A 172 21.20 -11.42 14.88
N TYR A 173 21.24 -11.25 13.56
CA TYR A 173 20.13 -10.71 12.76
C TYR A 173 19.67 -11.67 11.68
N TYR A 174 20.50 -12.64 11.26
CA TYR A 174 20.16 -13.53 10.16
C TYR A 174 19.07 -14.53 10.56
N ASN A 175 17.93 -14.54 9.85
CA ASN A 175 16.75 -15.36 10.16
C ASN A 175 16.15 -15.14 11.56
N LEU A 176 16.34 -13.94 12.15
CA LEU A 176 15.93 -13.63 13.52
C LEU A 176 14.86 -12.53 13.61
N CYS A 177 14.07 -12.33 12.54
CA CYS A 177 13.03 -11.28 12.45
C CYS A 177 12.16 -11.16 13.72
N ASP A 178 11.66 -12.27 14.24
CA ASP A 178 10.77 -12.31 15.39
C ASP A 178 11.49 -12.03 16.71
N HIS A 179 12.73 -12.52 16.84
CA HIS A 179 13.58 -12.21 17.98
C HIS A 179 13.92 -10.71 18.04
N LEU A 180 14.26 -10.09 16.90
CA LEU A 180 14.64 -8.69 16.81
C LEU A 180 13.51 -7.74 17.23
N VAL A 181 12.26 -8.03 16.87
CA VAL A 181 11.12 -7.21 17.34
C VAL A 181 10.89 -7.38 18.85
N GLY A 182 11.17 -8.55 19.41
CA GLY A 182 11.18 -8.76 20.86
C GLY A 182 12.26 -7.92 21.57
N LEU A 183 13.49 -7.90 21.02
CA LEU A 183 14.58 -7.06 21.54
C LEU A 183 14.23 -5.55 21.48
N ALA A 184 13.60 -5.12 20.38
CA ALA A 184 13.15 -3.75 20.20
C ALA A 184 12.23 -3.30 21.33
N TYR A 185 11.33 -4.19 21.77
CA TYR A 185 10.41 -3.96 22.90
C TYR A 185 10.99 -4.30 24.28
N GLY A 186 12.26 -4.70 24.34
CA GLY A 186 12.99 -4.86 25.61
C GLY A 186 12.91 -6.26 26.22
N PHE A 187 12.37 -7.24 25.49
CA PHE A 187 12.44 -8.64 25.88
C PHE A 187 13.77 -9.28 25.45
N ALA A 188 14.09 -10.43 26.03
CA ALA A 188 15.21 -11.26 25.55
C ALA A 188 14.86 -12.04 24.27
N HIS A 189 13.57 -12.25 23.99
CA HIS A 189 13.02 -12.88 22.78
C HIS A 189 11.52 -12.57 22.68
N SER A 190 10.89 -12.81 21.54
CA SER A 190 9.43 -12.67 21.37
C SER A 190 8.61 -13.74 22.10
N GLY A 191 9.21 -14.90 22.39
CA GLY A 191 8.54 -16.07 22.95
C GLY A 191 7.87 -16.97 21.91
N SER A 192 7.88 -16.58 20.64
CA SER A 192 7.35 -17.37 19.52
C SER A 192 8.47 -18.02 18.73
N THR A 193 8.22 -19.21 18.17
CA THR A 193 9.23 -19.94 17.37
C THR A 193 9.42 -19.35 15.98
N THR A 194 8.39 -18.70 15.44
CA THR A 194 8.39 -18.09 14.11
C THR A 194 7.46 -16.87 14.11
N ALA A 195 7.64 -15.96 13.16
CA ALA A 195 6.77 -14.80 13.00
C ALA A 195 5.31 -15.19 12.68
N LEU A 196 5.10 -16.31 11.98
CA LEU A 196 3.76 -16.82 11.73
C LEU A 196 3.12 -17.41 13.01
N ALA A 197 3.88 -18.11 13.85
CA ALA A 197 3.41 -18.58 15.14
C ALA A 197 3.04 -17.40 16.04
N HIS A 198 3.88 -16.36 16.05
CA HIS A 198 3.63 -15.11 16.74
C HIS A 198 2.33 -14.46 16.27
N TRP A 199 2.17 -14.23 14.97
CA TRP A 199 0.92 -13.70 14.42
C TRP A 199 -0.29 -14.53 14.87
N ASN A 200 -0.22 -15.85 14.81
CA ASN A 200 -1.36 -16.70 15.19
C ASN A 200 -1.71 -16.62 16.68
N ALA A 201 -0.72 -16.46 17.56
CA ALA A 201 -0.91 -16.36 19.01
C ALA A 201 -1.54 -15.02 19.45
N ILE A 202 -1.30 -13.92 18.71
CA ILE A 202 -1.82 -12.60 19.07
C ILE A 202 -3.36 -12.60 19.14
N PRO A 203 -3.97 -12.12 20.25
CA PRO A 203 -5.42 -11.95 20.35
C PRO A 203 -5.99 -11.04 19.24
N SER A 204 -7.16 -11.37 18.71
CA SER A 204 -7.76 -10.62 17.59
C SER A 204 -8.00 -9.14 17.89
N SER A 205 -8.20 -8.75 19.16
CA SER A 205 -8.35 -7.37 19.61
C SER A 205 -7.12 -6.49 19.35
N PHE A 206 -5.94 -7.10 19.20
CA PHE A 206 -4.70 -6.41 18.89
C PHE A 206 -4.35 -6.45 17.40
N LYS A 207 -5.10 -7.21 16.58
CA LYS A 207 -4.84 -7.41 15.16
C LYS A 207 -5.62 -6.44 14.29
N HIS A 208 -4.95 -5.96 13.25
CA HIS A 208 -5.51 -5.17 12.17
C HIS A 208 -5.24 -5.89 10.84
N ALA A 209 -5.97 -6.98 10.61
CA ALA A 209 -5.79 -7.85 9.45
C ALA A 209 -5.99 -7.08 8.13
N GLY A 210 -5.08 -7.29 7.17
CA GLY A 210 -5.07 -6.66 5.85
C GLY A 210 -4.79 -5.15 5.82
N SER A 211 -4.84 -4.45 6.97
CA SER A 211 -4.57 -3.02 7.04
C SER A 211 -3.10 -2.73 6.78
N THR A 212 -2.79 -1.83 5.83
CA THR A 212 -1.44 -1.30 5.62
C THR A 212 -1.19 0.02 6.35
N ASP A 213 -2.20 0.55 7.05
CA ASP A 213 -2.11 1.74 7.90
C ASP A 213 -1.45 1.39 9.24
N VAL A 214 -0.14 1.11 9.22
CA VAL A 214 0.62 0.72 10.41
C VAL A 214 1.17 1.95 11.12
N PRO A 215 0.86 2.18 12.41
CA PRO A 215 1.47 3.25 13.19
C PRO A 215 2.93 2.94 13.52
N ALA A 216 3.72 3.98 13.79
CA ALA A 216 5.08 3.80 14.30
C ALA A 216 5.06 2.96 15.59
N GLY A 217 5.91 1.92 15.63
CA GLY A 217 5.96 0.90 16.68
C GLY A 217 5.11 -0.34 16.39
N GLY A 218 4.09 -0.24 15.53
CA GLY A 218 3.27 -1.40 15.14
C GLY A 218 4.11 -2.47 14.42
N LEU A 219 3.73 -3.74 14.63
CA LEU A 219 4.42 -4.89 14.05
C LEU A 219 3.65 -5.36 12.81
N ALA A 220 4.32 -5.40 11.66
CA ALA A 220 3.73 -5.82 10.39
C ALA A 220 4.14 -7.25 10.07
N PHE A 221 3.15 -8.13 9.83
CA PHE A 221 3.35 -9.56 9.68
C PHE A 221 3.06 -10.06 8.27
N PHE A 222 3.84 -11.05 7.86
CA PHE A 222 3.69 -11.77 6.60
C PHE A 222 3.59 -13.28 6.87
N GLY A 223 2.85 -13.97 6.02
CA GLY A 223 2.60 -15.40 6.10
C GLY A 223 3.60 -16.26 5.33
N GLU A 224 3.24 -17.54 5.24
CA GLU A 224 3.96 -18.63 4.57
C GLU A 224 5.32 -19.00 5.16
N GLY A 225 5.60 -20.31 5.22
CA GLY A 225 6.79 -20.85 5.91
C GLY A 225 6.83 -20.40 7.38
N SER A 226 7.97 -19.85 7.81
CA SER A 226 8.13 -19.23 9.14
C SER A 226 7.45 -17.86 9.28
N GLY A 227 6.80 -17.35 8.24
CA GLY A 227 6.31 -15.96 8.20
C GLY A 227 7.46 -14.95 8.10
N HIS A 228 7.14 -13.69 8.39
CA HIS A 228 8.11 -12.61 8.61
C HIS A 228 7.46 -11.52 9.45
N VAL A 229 8.24 -10.78 10.24
CA VAL A 229 7.75 -9.62 10.99
C VAL A 229 8.75 -8.47 10.89
N MET A 230 8.23 -7.25 10.81
CA MET A 230 9.02 -6.03 10.79
C MET A 230 8.38 -4.95 11.69
N ILE A 231 9.20 -4.03 12.20
CA ILE A 231 8.73 -2.93 13.05
C ILE A 231 8.54 -1.65 12.24
N SER A 232 7.37 -1.02 12.36
CA SER A 232 7.10 0.24 11.67
C SER A 232 7.82 1.40 12.34
N ILE A 233 8.43 2.27 11.52
CA ILE A 233 8.98 3.56 11.97
C ILE A 233 8.06 4.73 11.60
N GLY A 234 6.85 4.45 11.13
CA GLY A 234 5.86 5.41 10.66
C GLY A 234 6.00 5.77 9.17
N GLY A 235 4.96 6.41 8.61
CA GLY A 235 5.00 6.92 7.24
C GLY A 235 5.07 5.85 6.15
N GLY A 236 4.65 4.61 6.45
CA GLY A 236 4.74 3.47 5.53
C GLY A 236 6.13 2.83 5.43
N LYS A 237 7.05 3.21 6.33
CA LYS A 237 8.42 2.70 6.43
C LYS A 237 8.59 1.76 7.62
N PHE A 238 9.48 0.80 7.47
CA PHE A 238 9.75 -0.25 8.45
C PHE A 238 11.24 -0.51 8.54
N ILE A 239 11.71 -1.03 9.67
CA ILE A 239 13.03 -1.66 9.74
C ILE A 239 12.83 -3.18 9.76
N SER A 240 13.58 -3.89 8.94
CA SER A 240 13.49 -5.33 8.76
C SER A 240 14.89 -5.91 8.59
N ASN A 241 15.08 -7.15 9.04
CA ASN A 241 16.28 -7.89 8.72
C ASN A 241 16.21 -8.55 7.33
N ASP A 242 17.37 -8.98 6.83
CA ASP A 242 17.59 -9.86 5.67
C ASP A 242 17.18 -9.32 4.28
N ILE A 243 16.31 -8.30 4.19
CA ILE A 243 15.72 -7.84 2.92
C ILE A 243 16.76 -7.29 1.94
N HIS A 244 17.84 -6.70 2.44
CA HIS A 244 18.94 -6.18 1.62
C HIS A 244 20.22 -7.01 1.72
N GLY A 245 20.09 -8.27 2.14
CA GLY A 245 21.20 -9.22 2.29
C GLY A 245 21.17 -9.92 3.65
N ASN A 246 21.69 -11.15 3.71
CA ASN A 246 21.67 -11.97 4.92
C ASN A 246 22.24 -11.22 6.13
N GLY A 247 21.50 -11.23 7.23
CA GLY A 247 21.85 -10.59 8.48
C GLY A 247 21.86 -9.07 8.44
N SER A 248 21.48 -8.40 7.34
CA SER A 248 21.29 -6.94 7.34
C SER A 248 20.09 -6.53 8.20
N TYR A 249 20.02 -5.27 8.60
CA TYR A 249 18.86 -4.67 9.28
C TYR A 249 18.63 -3.26 8.74
N THR A 250 17.70 -3.12 7.79
CA THR A 250 17.59 -1.93 6.94
C THR A 250 16.16 -1.41 6.82
N GLU A 251 16.04 -0.17 6.36
CA GLU A 251 14.73 0.41 6.05
C GLU A 251 14.11 -0.28 4.83
N THR A 252 12.83 -0.63 4.91
CA THR A 252 12.06 -1.29 3.85
C THR A 252 10.58 -0.88 3.89
N THR A 253 9.78 -1.49 3.03
CA THR A 253 8.33 -1.30 2.93
C THR A 253 7.59 -2.63 2.80
N ILE A 254 6.28 -2.64 3.07
CA ILE A 254 5.43 -3.82 2.81
C ILE A 254 5.52 -4.26 1.34
N ALA A 255 5.57 -3.30 0.41
CA ALA A 255 5.65 -3.58 -1.02
C ALA A 255 6.93 -4.33 -1.38
N GLU A 256 8.06 -3.91 -0.82
CA GLU A 256 9.37 -4.50 -1.11
C GLU A 256 9.46 -5.94 -0.60
N ILE A 257 8.99 -6.22 0.62
CA ILE A 257 8.92 -7.60 1.13
C ILE A 257 8.09 -8.49 0.19
N LYS A 258 6.92 -8.00 -0.25
CA LYS A 258 6.05 -8.74 -1.17
C LYS A 258 6.72 -9.01 -2.51
N SER A 259 7.40 -8.02 -3.09
CA SER A 259 8.04 -8.18 -4.40
C SER A 259 9.31 -9.02 -4.34
N SER A 260 10.11 -8.89 -3.28
CA SER A 260 11.40 -9.56 -3.17
C SER A 260 11.27 -11.01 -2.73
N TRP A 261 10.32 -11.31 -1.85
CA TRP A 261 10.19 -12.65 -1.26
C TRP A 261 8.85 -13.34 -1.56
N GLY A 262 7.90 -12.67 -2.20
CA GLY A 262 6.58 -13.25 -2.51
C GLY A 262 5.69 -13.50 -1.29
N LYS A 263 6.11 -13.14 -0.07
CA LYS A 263 5.37 -13.46 1.15
C LYS A 263 4.05 -12.68 1.23
N PRO A 264 2.91 -13.34 1.52
CA PRO A 264 1.61 -12.67 1.63
C PRO A 264 1.56 -11.82 2.90
N TYR A 265 1.15 -10.57 2.76
CA TYR A 265 0.94 -9.68 3.90
C TYR A 265 -0.32 -10.06 4.67
N LEU A 266 -0.22 -10.23 5.99
CA LEU A 266 -1.32 -10.63 6.85
C LEU A 266 -2.04 -9.43 7.48
N GLY A 267 -1.29 -8.38 7.79
CA GLY A 267 -1.76 -7.20 8.53
C GLY A 267 -0.72 -6.73 9.53
N TRP A 268 -1.15 -5.86 10.43
CA TRP A 268 -0.32 -5.43 11.55
C TRP A 268 -0.98 -5.71 12.89
N ALA A 269 -0.20 -5.70 13.96
CA ALA A 269 -0.70 -5.80 15.33
C ALA A 269 -0.02 -4.81 16.26
N GLN A 270 -0.71 -4.49 17.36
CA GLN A 270 -0.08 -3.89 18.54
C GLN A 270 1.06 -4.81 19.03
N PRO A 271 2.09 -4.26 19.68
CA PRO A 271 3.19 -5.06 20.22
C PRO A 271 2.66 -5.98 21.32
N TRP A 272 2.41 -7.22 20.98
CA TRP A 272 2.02 -8.27 21.90
C TRP A 272 3.03 -9.36 21.71
N PHE A 273 3.58 -9.95 22.77
CA PHE A 273 4.62 -10.97 22.66
C PHE A 273 4.26 -12.17 23.52
N GLN A 274 4.59 -13.38 23.08
CA GLN A 274 4.36 -14.57 23.90
C GLN A 274 5.34 -14.67 25.08
N ALA A 275 6.42 -13.89 25.10
CA ALA A 275 7.42 -13.92 26.17
C ALA A 275 6.86 -13.59 27.56
N ASN A 276 5.69 -12.95 27.65
CA ASN A 276 5.02 -12.61 28.90
C ASN A 276 3.56 -13.15 28.98
N HIS A 277 3.20 -14.14 28.15
CA HIS A 277 1.87 -14.74 28.05
C HIS A 277 1.91 -16.27 27.85
#